data_AF-A0A8X6XXU1-F1
#
_entry.id   AF-A0A8X6XXU1-F1
#
_cell.length_a   1.000
_cell.length_b   1.000
_cell.length_c   1.000
_cell.angle_alpha   90.00
_cell.angle_beta   90.00
_cell.angle_gamma   90.00
#
_symmetry.space_group_name_H-M   'P 1'
#
loop_
_entity.id
_entity.type
_entity.pdbx_description
1 polymer ?
#
loop_
_entity_poly.entity_id
_entity_poly.type
_entity_poly.pdbx_seq_one_letter_code
_entity_poly.pdbx_strand_id
1 'polypeptide(L)'
;MGEGVLISDQPVILRSWNTLTIYRDRWDAWMQLNSGTQVQGRSKGLFSRITFRLNLYLGGSPNQSLVADRTQVQTNFHGCLRHLAINRHVYDFRIHPRGDALEGNDIGMLSLDANIHSVRSCSFILQ
;
A
#
# COMPACT_ATOMS: atom_id res chain seq x y z
N MET A 1 -1.28 9.44 -21.34
CA MET A 1 -1.14 8.84 -20.00
C MET A 1 0.14 9.36 -19.39
N GLY A 2 0.22 9.47 -18.07
CA GLY A 2 1.43 9.95 -17.43
C GLY A 2 1.58 9.38 -16.05
N GLU A 3 2.47 8.42 -15.96
CA GLU A 3 2.90 7.81 -14.72
C GLU A 3 3.87 8.74 -14.01
N GLY A 4 3.79 8.77 -12.68
CA GLY A 4 4.80 9.37 -11.82
C GLY A 4 5.35 8.26 -10.94
N VAL A 5 6.67 8.12 -10.90
CA VAL A 5 7.36 7.13 -10.09
C VAL A 5 8.13 7.88 -9.01
N LEU A 6 7.92 7.50 -7.74
CA LEU A 6 8.69 7.97 -6.60
C LEU A 6 9.39 6.77 -5.96
N ILE A 7 10.67 6.94 -5.63
CA ILE A 7 11.49 5.92 -4.98
C ILE A 7 12.15 6.58 -3.76
N SER A 8 12.06 5.94 -2.60
CA SER A 8 12.72 6.40 -1.38
C SER A 8 14.24 6.31 -1.52
N ASP A 9 14.97 7.32 -1.04
CA ASP A 9 16.44 7.30 -0.97
C ASP A 9 16.95 6.30 0.09
N GLN A 10 16.09 5.93 1.04
CA GLN A 10 16.40 5.00 2.12
C GLN A 10 15.69 3.66 1.91
N PRO A 11 16.37 2.53 2.17
CA PRO A 11 15.74 1.22 2.13
C PRO A 11 14.78 1.03 3.32
N VAL A 12 13.84 0.11 3.17
CA VAL A 12 13.01 -0.34 4.29
C VAL A 12 13.85 -1.13 5.29
N ILE A 13 13.56 -0.94 6.59
CA ILE A 13 14.24 -1.69 7.64
C ILE A 13 13.48 -3.00 7.84
N LEU A 14 14.10 -4.12 7.44
CA LEU A 14 13.50 -5.44 7.62
C LEU A 14 13.24 -5.73 9.11
N ARG A 15 12.18 -6.51 9.38
CA ARG A 15 11.83 -6.94 10.75
C ARG A 15 11.51 -5.80 11.71
N SER A 16 11.25 -4.61 11.18
CA SER A 16 10.91 -3.42 11.93
C SER A 16 9.65 -2.78 11.36
N TRP A 17 8.93 -2.04 12.20
CA TRP A 17 7.81 -1.24 11.73
C TRP A 17 8.31 -0.05 10.91
N ASN A 18 7.90 -0.01 9.65
CA ASN A 18 8.15 1.13 8.77
C ASN A 18 6.84 1.91 8.58
N THR A 19 6.94 3.23 8.43
CA THR A 19 5.81 4.10 8.11
C THR A 19 6.09 4.78 6.78
N LEU A 20 5.22 4.56 5.78
CA LEU A 20 5.31 5.22 4.49
C LEU A 20 4.19 6.26 4.38
N THR A 21 4.56 7.53 4.23
CA THR A 21 3.61 8.63 4.00
C THR A 21 3.72 9.07 2.56
N ILE A 22 2.59 9.13 1.86
CA ILE A 22 2.51 9.59 0.47
C ILE A 22 1.49 10.72 0.40
N TYR A 23 1.87 11.82 -0.23
CA TYR A 23 0.99 12.93 -0.55
C TYR A 23 1.00 13.18 -2.04
N ARG A 24 -0.17 13.51 -2.58
CA ARG A 24 -0.32 13.89 -3.97
C ARG A 24 -1.28 15.06 -4.09
N ASP A 25 -0.86 16.08 -4.82
CA ASP A 25 -1.71 17.16 -5.29
C ASP A 25 -1.56 17.34 -6.80
N ARG A 26 -2.63 17.04 -7.53
CA ARG A 26 -2.69 17.08 -9.01
C ARG A 26 -1.58 16.23 -9.65
N TRP A 27 -0.57 16.89 -10.21
CA TRP A 27 0.59 16.25 -10.85
C TRP A 27 1.72 16.00 -9.85
N ASP A 28 1.82 16.83 -8.81
CA ASP A 28 2.92 16.83 -7.87
C ASP A 28 2.64 15.85 -6.74
N ALA A 29 3.69 15.19 -6.27
CA ALA A 29 3.61 14.26 -5.17
C ALA A 29 4.91 14.26 -4.38
N TRP A 30 4.82 13.85 -3.14
CA TRP A 30 5.99 13.52 -2.35
C TRP A 30 5.74 12.25 -1.54
N MET A 31 6.82 11.54 -1.24
CA MET A 31 6.82 10.39 -0.36
C MET A 31 7.87 10.56 0.73
N GLN A 32 7.58 10.00 1.91
CA GLN A 32 8.51 9.96 3.03
C GLN A 32 8.46 8.57 3.67
N LEU A 33 9.61 7.91 3.74
CA LEU A 33 9.78 6.67 4.47
C LEU A 33 10.33 6.97 5.87
N ASN A 34 9.63 6.48 6.89
CA ASN A 34 9.94 6.69 8.30
C ASN A 34 10.10 8.20 8.60
N SER A 35 11.18 8.56 9.30
CA SER A 35 11.57 9.95 9.54
C SER A 35 12.65 10.44 8.55
N GLY A 36 12.73 9.81 7.38
CA GLY A 36 13.72 10.13 6.33
C GLY A 36 13.40 11.40 5.55
N THR A 37 14.17 11.65 4.50
CA THR A 37 13.96 12.77 3.58
C THR A 37 12.68 12.61 2.76
N GLN A 38 12.03 13.73 2.44
CA GLN A 38 10.91 13.74 1.50
C GLN A 38 11.45 13.69 0.07
N VAL A 39 11.04 12.68 -0.69
CA VAL A 39 11.33 12.57 -2.11
C VAL A 39 10.15 13.14 -2.88
N GLN A 40 10.41 14.12 -3.74
CA GLN A 40 9.39 14.77 -4.57
C GLN A 40 9.41 14.23 -5.99
N GLY A 41 8.27 14.33 -6.67
CA GLY A 41 8.21 14.06 -8.09
C GLY A 41 6.87 14.44 -8.67
N ARG A 42 6.76 14.27 -9.99
CA ARG A 42 5.62 14.74 -10.77
C ARG A 42 5.22 13.73 -11.82
N SER A 43 3.93 13.43 -11.92
CA SER A 43 3.40 12.61 -13.01
C SER A 43 3.47 13.37 -14.34
N LYS A 44 3.86 12.67 -15.42
CA LYS A 44 3.93 13.27 -16.76
C LYS A 44 2.53 13.52 -17.35
N GLY A 45 2.47 14.17 -18.51
CA GLY A 45 1.23 14.28 -19.30
C GLY A 45 0.19 15.31 -18.81
N LEU A 46 -0.96 15.35 -19.50
CA LEU A 46 -1.96 16.41 -19.39
C LEU A 46 -3.00 16.21 -18.27
N PHE A 47 -3.08 15.01 -17.70
CA PHE A 47 -4.14 14.66 -16.74
C PHE A 47 -3.63 14.79 -15.30
N SER A 48 -4.28 15.64 -14.51
CA SER A 48 -3.99 15.84 -13.07
C SER A 48 -4.87 15.03 -12.14
N ARG A 49 -6.02 14.52 -12.62
CA ARG A 49 -7.00 13.80 -11.81
C ARG A 49 -6.81 12.30 -11.95
N ILE A 50 -7.07 11.57 -10.87
CA ILE A 50 -7.10 10.11 -10.85
C ILE A 50 -8.56 9.65 -10.89
N THR A 51 -8.83 8.58 -11.64
CA THR A 51 -10.08 7.83 -11.54
C THR A 51 -9.74 6.40 -11.15
N PHE A 52 -10.26 5.96 -10.01
CA PHE A 52 -10.16 4.57 -9.58
C PHE A 52 -11.36 3.80 -10.15
N ARG A 53 -11.09 2.69 -10.85
CA ARG A 53 -12.11 1.80 -11.41
C ARG A 53 -12.11 0.41 -10.77
N LEU A 54 -11.07 0.12 -9.99
CA LEU A 54 -10.89 -1.14 -9.29
C LEU A 54 -10.98 -0.89 -7.78
N ASN A 55 -11.30 -1.93 -7.04
CA ASN A 55 -11.21 -1.92 -5.57
C ASN A 55 -9.78 -1.64 -5.11
N LEU A 56 -9.64 -1.21 -3.87
CA LEU A 56 -8.34 -1.02 -3.25
C LEU A 56 -7.78 -2.37 -2.82
N TYR A 57 -6.67 -2.78 -3.42
CA TYR A 57 -5.94 -3.99 -3.06
C TYR A 57 -4.75 -3.61 -2.18
N LEU A 58 -4.67 -4.21 -0.99
CA LEU A 58 -3.60 -3.99 -0.03
C LEU A 58 -2.83 -5.30 0.18
N GLY A 59 -1.50 -5.28 0.01
CA GLY A 59 -0.64 -6.46 0.20
C GLY A 59 -0.61 -7.45 -0.96
N GLY A 60 -1.57 -7.40 -1.89
CA GLY A 60 -1.58 -8.21 -3.10
C GLY A 60 -2.90 -8.10 -3.85
N SER A 61 -2.89 -8.47 -5.14
CA SER A 61 -4.10 -8.57 -5.95
C SER A 61 -4.46 -10.05 -6.16
N PRO A 62 -5.75 -10.44 -6.18
CA PRO A 62 -6.16 -11.80 -6.52
C PRO A 62 -5.77 -12.18 -7.97
N ASN A 63 -5.59 -11.18 -8.83
CA ASN A 63 -5.06 -11.36 -10.17
C ASN A 63 -4.01 -10.27 -10.45
N GLN A 64 -2.73 -10.67 -10.47
CA GLN A 64 -1.60 -9.76 -10.66
C GLN A 64 -1.64 -9.09 -12.05
N SER A 65 -2.16 -9.78 -13.07
CA SER A 65 -2.29 -9.23 -14.42
C SER A 65 -3.20 -8.00 -14.47
N LEU A 66 -4.11 -7.81 -13.50
CA LEU A 66 -4.98 -6.63 -13.42
C LEU A 66 -4.20 -5.34 -13.04
N VAL A 67 -3.07 -5.49 -12.34
CA VAL A 67 -2.30 -4.37 -11.77
C VAL A 67 -0.88 -4.26 -12.33
N ALA A 68 -0.35 -5.33 -12.93
CA ALA A 68 1.03 -5.41 -13.40
C ALA A 68 1.37 -4.31 -14.42
N ASP A 69 0.50 -4.06 -15.40
CA ASP A 69 0.70 -3.04 -16.44
C ASP A 69 0.85 -1.61 -15.90
N ARG A 70 0.38 -1.35 -14.67
CA ARG A 70 0.35 -0.01 -14.05
C ARG A 70 1.29 0.15 -12.87
N THR A 71 1.67 -0.95 -12.24
CA THR A 71 2.46 -0.93 -10.99
C THR A 71 3.84 -1.54 -11.17
N GLN A 72 4.06 -2.30 -12.26
CA GLN A 72 5.27 -3.10 -12.49
C GLN A 72 5.54 -4.10 -11.36
N VAL A 73 4.54 -4.41 -10.52
CA VAL A 73 4.63 -5.37 -9.42
C VAL A 73 4.22 -6.76 -9.92
N GLN A 74 5.10 -7.74 -9.69
CA GLN A 74 4.89 -9.15 -10.07
C GLN A 74 4.72 -10.09 -8.87
N THR A 75 4.91 -9.59 -7.64
CA THR A 75 4.85 -10.40 -6.42
C THR A 75 4.00 -9.72 -5.37
N ASN A 76 3.39 -10.52 -4.51
CA ASN A 76 2.62 -10.01 -3.38
C ASN A 76 3.57 -9.52 -2.28
N PHE A 77 3.05 -8.67 -1.40
CA PHE A 77 3.77 -8.23 -0.22
C PHE A 77 3.94 -9.41 0.75
N HIS A 78 5.16 -9.59 1.22
CA HIS A 78 5.50 -10.53 2.28
C HIS A 78 5.88 -9.70 3.51
N GLY A 79 4.90 -9.40 4.34
CA GLY A 79 5.08 -8.57 5.53
C GLY A 79 3.82 -8.46 6.36
N CYS A 80 3.90 -7.69 7.43
CA CYS A 80 2.77 -7.40 8.28
C CYS A 80 2.31 -5.95 8.04
N LEU A 81 1.00 -5.77 7.88
CA LEU A 81 0.36 -4.46 7.77
C LEU A 81 -0.52 -4.27 8.99
N ARG A 82 -0.36 -3.15 9.68
CA ARG A 82 -1.11 -2.85 10.92
C ARG A 82 -2.00 -1.62 10.84
N HIS A 83 -1.72 -0.73 9.89
CA HIS A 83 -2.38 0.56 9.81
C HIS A 83 -2.35 1.06 8.37
N LEU A 84 -3.51 1.49 7.89
CA LEU A 84 -3.67 2.19 6.62
C LEU A 84 -4.62 3.36 6.85
N ALA A 85 -4.20 4.54 6.41
CA ALA A 85 -5.05 5.72 6.39
C ALA A 85 -4.94 6.42 5.03
N ILE A 86 -6.09 6.70 4.41
CA ILE A 86 -6.17 7.41 3.12
C ILE A 86 -7.18 8.53 3.28
N ASN A 87 -6.80 9.76 2.90
CA ASN A 87 -7.69 10.93 2.97
C ASN A 87 -8.41 11.11 4.33
N ARG A 88 -7.71 10.84 5.44
CA ARG A 88 -8.21 10.86 6.83
C ARG A 88 -9.15 9.72 7.22
N HIS A 89 -9.43 8.79 6.32
CA HIS A 89 -10.13 7.55 6.66
C HIS A 89 -9.12 6.50 7.11
N VAL A 90 -9.27 6.00 8.34
CA VAL A 90 -8.47 4.88 8.86
C VAL A 90 -9.22 3.59 8.54
N TYR A 91 -8.58 2.70 7.79
CA TYR A 91 -9.19 1.43 7.37
C TYR A 91 -9.07 0.37 8.46
N ASP A 92 -10.19 -0.28 8.77
CA ASP A 92 -10.25 -1.45 9.62
C ASP A 92 -10.11 -2.73 8.79
N PHE A 93 -9.04 -3.48 9.01
CA PHE A 93 -8.74 -4.71 8.26
C PHE A 93 -9.62 -5.91 8.60
N ARG A 94 -10.56 -5.77 9.54
CA ARG A 94 -11.56 -6.81 9.83
C ARG A 94 -12.55 -6.93 8.67
N ILE A 95 -13.01 -8.16 8.41
CA ILE A 95 -13.98 -8.43 7.34
C ILE A 95 -15.34 -7.79 7.69
N HIS A 96 -15.97 -7.17 6.68
CA HIS A 96 -17.32 -6.61 6.75
C HIS A 96 -18.32 -7.63 7.34
N PRO A 97 -19.25 -7.22 8.23
CA PRO A 97 -19.59 -5.85 8.62
C PRO A 97 -18.78 -5.29 9.80
N ARG A 98 -17.78 -6.01 10.31
CA ARG A 98 -17.03 -5.59 11.50
C ARG A 98 -15.88 -4.62 11.19
N GLY A 99 -15.50 -4.49 9.93
CA GLY A 99 -14.50 -3.56 9.42
C GLY A 99 -14.72 -3.29 7.92
N ASP A 100 -13.68 -2.79 7.25
CA ASP A 100 -13.73 -2.27 5.88
C ASP A 100 -13.22 -3.28 4.83
N ALA A 101 -12.71 -4.43 5.25
CA ALA A 101 -12.26 -5.47 4.33
C ALA A 101 -13.46 -6.23 3.74
N LEU A 102 -13.56 -6.22 2.40
CA LEU A 102 -14.50 -7.03 1.65
C LEU A 102 -14.07 -8.50 1.66
N GLU A 103 -12.77 -8.74 1.48
CA GLU A 103 -12.15 -10.06 1.47
C GLU A 103 -10.72 -9.96 2.01
N GLY A 104 -10.16 -11.08 2.47
CA GLY A 104 -8.73 -11.16 2.73
C GLY A 104 -8.21 -12.58 2.88
N ASN A 105 -6.94 -12.77 2.52
CA ASN A 105 -6.23 -14.04 2.56
C ASN A 105 -5.12 -13.97 3.61
N ASP A 106 -4.93 -15.07 4.35
CA ASP A 106 -3.92 -15.19 5.42
C ASP A 106 -3.96 -14.06 6.46
N ILE A 107 -5.17 -13.59 6.79
CA ILE A 107 -5.40 -12.58 7.84
C ILE A 107 -5.11 -13.21 9.21
N GLY A 108 -3.84 -13.22 9.60
CA GLY A 108 -3.39 -13.61 10.93
C GLY A 108 -3.37 -12.40 11.87
N MET A 109 -3.80 -12.60 13.11
CA MET A 109 -3.52 -11.65 14.18
C MET A 109 -2.03 -11.67 14.46
N LEU A 110 -1.38 -10.50 14.50
CA LEU A 110 -0.03 -10.37 15.04
C LEU A 110 -0.11 -10.74 16.53
N SER A 111 0.17 -11.99 16.89
CA SER A 111 0.50 -12.30 18.28
C SER A 111 1.81 -11.61 18.58
N LEU A 112 1.89 -10.93 19.72
CA LEU A 112 3.15 -10.35 20.24
C LEU A 112 4.26 -11.43 20.36
N ASP A 113 3.86 -12.70 20.39
CA ASP A 113 4.72 -13.89 20.44
C ASP A 113 4.95 -14.56 19.08
N ALA A 114 4.36 -14.06 17.98
CA ALA A 114 4.69 -14.56 16.65
C ALA A 114 6.06 -14.02 16.26
N ASN A 115 7.07 -14.90 16.27
CA ASN A 115 8.35 -14.63 15.64
C ASN A 115 8.12 -13.97 14.27
N ILE A 116 8.83 -12.88 13.99
CA ILE A 116 8.92 -12.23 12.66
C ILE A 116 9.35 -13.22 11.54
N HIS A 117 9.70 -14.45 11.90
CA HIS A 117 9.92 -15.55 10.96
C HIS A 117 8.63 -16.13 10.33
N SER A 118 7.43 -15.85 10.86
CA SER A 118 6.16 -16.29 10.27
C SER A 118 5.48 -15.13 9.54
N VAL A 119 6.18 -14.53 8.58
CA VAL A 119 5.60 -13.50 7.72
C VAL A 119 4.68 -14.18 6.70
N ARG A 120 3.37 -14.15 6.93
CA ARG A 120 2.37 -14.53 5.92
C ARG A 120 2.09 -13.35 4.97
N SER A 121 1.73 -13.64 3.73
CA SER A 121 1.28 -12.63 2.77
C SER A 121 -0.15 -12.19 3.10
N CYS A 122 -0.29 -11.20 3.98
CA CYS A 122 -1.59 -10.59 4.24
C CYS A 122 -2.04 -9.79 3.02
N SER A 123 -3.13 -10.21 2.38
CA SER A 123 -3.75 -9.48 1.27
C SER A 123 -5.19 -9.12 1.61
N PHE A 124 -5.61 -7.88 1.38
CA PHE A 124 -6.95 -7.37 1.66
C PHE A 124 -7.55 -6.69 0.44
N ILE A 125 -8.85 -6.83 0.26
CA ILE A 125 -9.65 -6.02 -0.66
C ILE A 125 -10.49 -5.07 0.20
N LEU A 126 -10.32 -3.76 0.00
CA LEU A 126 -11.00 -2.71 0.77
C LEU A 126 -12.02 -1.98 -0.11
N GLN A 127 -13.06 -1.46 0.55
CA GLN A 127 -14.12 -0.66 -0.07
C GLN A 127 -13.70 0.80 -0.33
#